data_AF-A0A0S7YT03-F1
#
_entry.id   AF-A0A0S7YT03-F1
#
_cell.length_a   1.000
_cell.length_b   1.000
_cell.length_c   1.000
_cell.angle_alpha   90.00
_cell.angle_beta   90.00
_cell.angle_gamma   90.00
#
_symmetry.space_group_name_H-M   'P 1'
#
loop_
_entity.id
_entity.type
_entity.pdbx_description
1 polymer ?
#
loop_
_entity_poly.entity_id
_entity_poly.type
_entity_poly.pdbx_seq_one_letter_code
_entity_poly.pdbx_strand_id
1 'polypeptide(L)'
;MQRTKKAATPFSVRYPEKGRTMQGLRNLLLSAINRVGQAIPKRFQRRIAYFPGILAVFEYLSSYDLVEISTPEGGTIVINPLFHSNLTHSCDLGGYEPEIRKIIWKFTKPGMVAYDIGANVGVFSFLFASIVGEDGMV
;
A
#
# COMPACT_ATOMS: atom_id res chain seq x y z
N MET A 1 -36.18 -13.77 13.42
CA MET A 1 -35.40 -12.55 13.70
C MET A 1 -34.06 -12.66 12.96
N GLN A 2 -34.06 -12.38 11.65
CA GLN A 2 -32.89 -12.50 10.78
C GLN A 2 -32.10 -11.19 10.84
N ARG A 3 -30.89 -11.22 11.42
CA ARG A 3 -29.94 -10.10 11.33
C ARG A 3 -29.48 -9.99 9.89
N THR A 4 -29.98 -8.97 9.20
CA THR A 4 -29.47 -8.54 7.90
C THR A 4 -28.02 -8.11 8.06
N LYS A 5 -27.08 -8.90 7.50
CA LYS A 5 -25.69 -8.47 7.33
C LYS A 5 -25.71 -7.29 6.37
N LYS A 6 -25.56 -6.08 6.93
CA LYS A 6 -25.33 -4.86 6.16
C LYS A 6 -24.05 -5.07 5.35
N ALA A 7 -24.17 -5.05 4.03
CA ALA A 7 -23.04 -5.03 3.12
C ALA A 7 -22.17 -3.81 3.47
N ALA A 8 -20.92 -4.04 3.87
CA ALA A 8 -19.93 -2.99 4.03
C ALA A 8 -19.38 -2.64 2.66
N THR A 9 -19.53 -1.39 2.22
CA THR A 9 -18.72 -0.76 1.16
C THR A 9 -18.88 0.77 1.25
N PRO A 10 -17.90 1.59 0.83
CA PRO A 10 -16.65 1.22 0.15
C PRO A 10 -15.37 1.76 0.83
N PHE A 11 -14.26 1.10 0.51
CA PHE A 11 -12.90 1.59 0.68
C PHE A 11 -12.77 3.10 0.44
N SER A 12 -12.04 3.81 1.31
CA SER A 12 -11.71 5.22 1.11
C SER A 12 -10.19 5.41 1.08
N VAL A 13 -9.65 5.73 -0.09
CA VAL A 13 -8.30 6.29 -0.22
C VAL A 13 -8.37 7.74 0.25
N ARG A 14 -7.76 8.06 1.38
CA ARG A 14 -7.65 9.46 1.85
C ARG A 14 -6.26 9.99 1.52
N TYR A 15 -6.24 11.03 0.72
CA TYR A 15 -5.07 11.90 0.58
C TYR A 15 -5.09 12.89 1.75
N PRO A 16 -3.95 13.17 2.40
CA PRO A 16 -3.89 14.17 3.46
C PRO A 16 -4.37 15.54 2.94
N GLU A 17 -5.30 16.17 3.65
CA GLU A 17 -5.75 17.53 3.32
C GLU A 17 -4.65 18.55 3.64
N LYS A 18 -3.98 19.11 2.61
CA LYS A 18 -3.55 20.53 2.57
C LYS A 18 -2.82 20.94 1.27
N GLY A 19 -3.11 22.17 0.81
CA GLY A 19 -2.27 22.97 -0.11
C GLY A 19 -2.72 23.08 -1.58
N ARG A 20 -3.94 23.56 -1.87
CA ARG A 20 -4.53 23.65 -3.24
C ARG A 20 -3.71 24.43 -4.29
N THR A 21 -2.78 25.30 -3.91
CA THR A 21 -2.11 26.22 -4.86
C THR A 21 -0.83 25.67 -5.50
N MET A 22 -0.18 24.65 -4.92
CA MET A 22 1.04 24.02 -5.47
C MET A 22 0.79 22.65 -6.14
N GLN A 23 -0.42 22.09 -6.01
CA GLN A 23 -0.77 20.77 -6.56
C GLN A 23 -0.81 20.72 -8.09
N GLY A 24 -1.28 21.78 -8.77
CA GLY A 24 -1.44 21.78 -10.22
C GLY A 24 -0.10 21.68 -10.98
N LEU A 25 0.87 22.50 -10.59
CA LEU A 25 2.22 22.50 -11.18
C LEU A 25 2.96 21.19 -10.86
N ARG A 26 2.77 20.65 -9.65
CA ARG A 26 3.36 19.38 -9.21
C ARG A 26 2.78 18.19 -9.97
N ASN A 27 1.46 18.14 -10.16
CA ASN A 27 0.81 17.07 -10.91
C ASN A 27 1.24 17.07 -12.39
N LEU A 28 1.46 18.25 -12.97
CA LEU A 28 2.02 18.40 -14.32
C LEU A 28 3.47 17.88 -14.39
N LEU A 29 4.29 18.21 -13.40
CA LEU A 29 5.67 17.72 -13.30
C LEU A 29 5.73 16.20 -13.13
N LEU A 30 4.94 15.63 -12.23
CA LEU A 30 4.89 14.19 -11.99
C LEU A 30 4.39 13.42 -13.22
N SER A 31 3.38 13.94 -13.92
CA SER A 31 2.89 13.30 -15.15
C SER A 31 3.87 13.43 -16.31
N ALA A 32 4.64 14.52 -16.39
CA ALA A 32 5.76 14.65 -17.33
C ALA A 32 6.89 13.65 -16.99
N ILE A 33 7.28 13.53 -15.73
CA ILE A 33 8.29 12.57 -15.27
C ILE A 33 7.85 11.14 -15.54
N ASN A 34 6.59 10.78 -15.26
CA ASN A 34 6.07 9.44 -15.53
C ASN A 34 6.05 9.12 -17.04
N ARG A 35 5.68 10.10 -17.88
CA ARG A 35 5.67 9.95 -19.34
C ARG A 35 7.07 9.78 -19.91
N VAL A 36 8.04 10.56 -19.41
CA VAL A 36 9.46 10.42 -19.76
C VAL A 36 10.03 9.09 -19.23
N GLY A 37 9.70 8.72 -18.00
CA GLY A 37 10.10 7.46 -17.38
C GLY A 37 9.66 6.24 -18.17
N GLN A 38 8.42 6.23 -18.68
CA GLN A 38 7.91 5.16 -19.53
C GLN A 38 8.58 5.08 -20.92
N ALA A 39 9.13 6.19 -21.42
CA ALA A 39 9.90 6.23 -22.67
C ALA A 39 11.36 5.78 -22.49
N ILE A 40 11.89 5.78 -21.26
CA ILE A 40 13.27 5.37 -20.97
C ILE A 40 13.34 3.83 -20.88
N PRO A 41 14.26 3.18 -21.60
CA PRO A 41 14.47 1.74 -21.50
C PRO A 41 14.78 1.31 -20.05
N LYS A 42 14.16 0.22 -19.56
CA LYS A 42 14.32 -0.28 -18.17
C LYS A 42 15.78 -0.41 -17.69
N ARG A 43 16.70 -0.72 -18.62
CA ARG A 43 18.16 -0.79 -18.39
C ARG A 43 18.81 0.55 -17.99
N PHE A 44 18.26 1.67 -18.45
CA PHE A 44 18.72 3.02 -18.11
C PHE A 44 17.98 3.61 -16.91
N GLN A 45 16.73 3.20 -16.66
CA GLN A 45 15.96 3.66 -15.48
C GLN A 45 16.72 3.39 -14.17
N ARG A 46 17.32 2.21 -14.02
CA ARG A 46 18.14 1.89 -12.84
C ARG A 46 19.34 2.81 -12.70
N ARG A 47 20.08 3.09 -13.79
CA ARG A 47 21.24 4.00 -13.76
C ARG A 47 20.87 5.43 -13.37
N ILE A 48 19.71 5.90 -13.81
CA ILE A 48 19.19 7.22 -13.46
C ILE A 48 18.77 7.24 -11.98
N ALA A 49 18.10 6.19 -11.50
CA ALA A 49 17.74 6.06 -10.09
C ALA A 49 18.97 6.06 -9.17
N TYR A 50 20.09 5.47 -9.58
CA TYR A 50 21.34 5.47 -8.80
C TYR A 50 22.17 6.76 -8.92
N PHE A 51 21.71 7.76 -9.69
CA PHE A 51 22.45 9.01 -9.79
C PHE A 51 22.34 9.81 -8.48
N PRO A 52 23.47 10.28 -7.91
CA PRO A 52 23.44 11.03 -6.65
C PRO A 52 22.58 12.29 -6.81
N GLY A 53 21.67 12.50 -5.85
CA GLY A 53 20.71 13.60 -5.87
C GLY A 53 19.38 13.30 -6.56
N ILE A 54 19.32 12.36 -7.52
CA ILE A 54 18.04 11.96 -8.13
C ILE A 54 17.16 11.24 -7.10
N LEU A 55 17.73 10.33 -6.31
CA LEU A 55 17.03 9.70 -5.19
C LEU A 55 16.51 10.74 -4.19
N ALA A 56 17.31 11.75 -3.83
CA ALA A 56 16.89 12.80 -2.90
C ALA A 56 15.75 13.68 -3.47
N VAL A 57 15.78 13.98 -4.78
CA VAL A 57 14.70 14.71 -5.45
C VAL A 57 13.43 13.87 -5.55
N PHE A 58 13.55 12.59 -5.93
CA PHE A 58 12.41 11.67 -5.94
C PHE A 58 11.85 11.47 -4.53
N GLU A 59 12.71 11.30 -3.53
CA GLU A 59 12.35 11.18 -2.13
C GLU A 59 11.59 12.43 -1.68
N TYR A 60 12.16 13.63 -1.84
CA TYR A 60 11.52 14.91 -1.51
C TYR A 60 10.16 15.11 -2.22
N LEU A 61 10.07 14.76 -3.51
CA LEU A 61 8.81 14.84 -4.26
C LEU A 61 7.80 13.79 -3.81
N SER A 62 8.27 12.62 -3.35
CA SER A 62 7.46 11.49 -2.89
C SER A 62 7.03 11.55 -1.43
N SER A 63 7.79 12.27 -0.59
CA SER A 63 7.60 12.34 0.87
C SER A 63 6.23 12.91 1.26
N TYR A 64 5.51 13.50 0.31
CA TYR A 64 4.24 14.19 0.54
C TYR A 64 3.00 13.49 -0.01
N ASP A 65 3.15 12.36 -0.73
CA ASP A 65 2.01 11.58 -1.24
C ASP A 65 1.83 10.31 -0.43
N LEU A 66 1.77 10.43 0.89
CA LEU A 66 1.37 9.31 1.74
C LEU A 66 -0.10 9.00 1.49
N VAL A 67 -0.40 7.74 1.22
CA VAL A 67 -1.74 7.23 1.03
C VAL A 67 -2.08 6.29 2.16
N GLU A 68 -3.19 6.58 2.83
CA GLU A 68 -3.77 5.67 3.80
C GLU A 68 -4.64 4.64 3.09
N ILE A 69 -4.37 3.37 3.36
CA ILE A 69 -5.15 2.22 2.89
C ILE A 69 -5.64 1.44 4.10
N SER A 70 -6.96 1.31 4.23
CA SER A 70 -7.56 0.44 5.24
C SER A 70 -7.47 -1.02 4.82
N THR A 71 -7.17 -1.91 5.76
CA THR A 71 -7.17 -3.35 5.54
C THR A 71 -8.56 -3.93 5.81
N PRO A 72 -8.94 -5.06 5.19
CA PRO A 72 -10.20 -5.76 5.48
C PRO A 72 -10.36 -6.15 6.97
N GLU A 73 -9.25 -6.28 7.68
CA GLU A 73 -9.18 -6.64 9.09
C GLU A 73 -9.37 -5.44 10.03
N GLY A 74 -9.55 -4.23 9.49
CA GLY A 74 -9.76 -3.01 10.26
C GLY A 74 -8.49 -2.25 10.64
N GLY A 75 -7.33 -2.65 10.12
CA GLY A 75 -6.08 -1.90 10.23
C GLY A 75 -6.00 -0.76 9.21
N THR A 76 -5.04 0.15 9.40
CA THR A 76 -4.70 1.17 8.40
C THR A 76 -3.21 1.12 8.13
N ILE A 77 -2.84 1.04 6.86
CA ILE A 77 -1.46 1.08 6.37
C ILE A 77 -1.25 2.42 5.69
N VAL A 78 -0.17 3.11 6.06
CA VAL A 78 0.26 4.32 5.36
C VAL A 78 1.38 3.92 4.40
N ILE A 79 1.15 4.08 3.11
CA ILE A 79 2.14 3.73 2.09
C ILE A 79 2.51 4.93 1.23
N ASN A 80 3.74 4.91 0.72
CA ASN A 80 4.17 5.79 -0.35
C ASN A 80 3.89 5.11 -1.71
N PRO A 81 2.98 5.64 -2.55
CA PRO A 81 2.58 5.08 -3.86
C PRO A 81 3.75 4.88 -4.82
N LEU A 82 4.83 5.66 -4.68
CA LEU A 82 5.99 5.54 -5.58
C LEU A 82 6.76 4.23 -5.38
N PHE A 83 6.74 3.68 -4.17
CA PHE A 83 7.36 2.40 -3.86
C PHE A 83 6.37 1.23 -3.86
N HIS A 84 5.06 1.55 -3.79
CA HIS A 84 4.00 0.58 -3.54
C HIS A 84 2.83 0.73 -4.53
N SER A 85 3.12 1.10 -5.77
CA SER A 85 2.10 1.39 -6.80
C SER A 85 1.09 0.26 -6.98
N ASN A 86 1.55 -0.99 -6.89
CA ASN A 86 0.69 -2.19 -7.03
C ASN A 86 -0.42 -2.25 -5.97
N LEU A 87 -0.19 -1.74 -4.76
CA LEU A 87 -1.19 -1.70 -3.70
C LEU A 87 -2.17 -0.54 -3.87
N THR A 88 -1.75 0.52 -4.56
CA THR A 88 -2.61 1.66 -4.89
C THR A 88 -3.50 1.41 -6.12
N HIS A 89 -3.11 0.49 -7.01
CA HIS A 89 -3.88 0.22 -8.23
C HIS A 89 -5.18 -0.56 -7.98
N SER A 90 -5.20 -1.45 -6.99
CA SER A 90 -6.40 -2.23 -6.69
C SER A 90 -7.38 -1.52 -5.77
N CYS A 91 -6.94 -0.50 -5.02
CA CYS A 91 -7.74 0.21 -4.00
C CYS A 91 -8.52 -0.73 -3.05
N ASP A 92 -8.14 -2.01 -2.99
CA ASP A 92 -8.78 -3.08 -2.25
C ASP A 92 -7.71 -4.11 -1.93
N LEU A 93 -7.38 -4.22 -0.63
CA LEU A 93 -6.46 -5.23 -0.10
C LEU A 93 -7.17 -6.57 0.16
N GLY A 94 -8.51 -6.61 0.11
CA GLY A 94 -9.28 -7.84 0.20
C GLY A 94 -9.06 -8.77 -0.99
N GLY A 95 -8.90 -8.19 -2.17
CA GLY A 95 -8.52 -8.89 -3.41
C GLY A 95 -7.02 -9.05 -3.61
N TYR A 96 -6.17 -8.57 -2.69
CA TYR A 96 -4.73 -8.75 -2.80
C TYR A 96 -4.35 -10.20 -2.50
N GLU A 97 -3.90 -10.92 -3.53
CA GLU A 97 -3.48 -12.33 -3.46
C GLU A 97 -4.49 -13.24 -2.72
N PRO A 98 -5.71 -13.41 -3.27
CA PRO A 98 -6.83 -14.03 -2.56
C PRO A 98 -6.57 -15.47 -2.14
N GLU A 99 -5.81 -16.23 -2.93
CA GLU A 99 -5.43 -17.61 -2.59
C GLU A 99 -4.48 -17.67 -1.39
N ILE A 100 -3.55 -16.71 -1.26
CA ILE A 100 -2.66 -16.62 -0.10
C ILE A 100 -3.46 -16.26 1.14
N ARG A 101 -4.37 -15.27 1.06
CA ARG A 101 -5.27 -14.92 2.16
C ARG A 101 -6.09 -16.13 2.62
N LYS A 102 -6.59 -16.95 1.70
CA LYS A 102 -7.35 -18.18 2.00
C LYS A 102 -6.49 -19.22 2.72
N ILE A 103 -5.24 -19.39 2.32
CA ILE A 103 -4.29 -20.29 2.99
C ILE A 103 -4.01 -19.79 4.41
N ILE A 104 -3.71 -18.51 4.58
CA ILE A 104 -3.46 -17.90 5.90
C ILE A 104 -4.66 -18.10 6.83
N TRP A 105 -5.87 -17.81 6.35
CA TRP A 105 -7.12 -18.05 7.11
C TRP A 105 -7.31 -19.51 7.51
N LYS A 106 -6.93 -20.45 6.63
CA LYS A 106 -7.12 -21.88 6.88
C LYS A 106 -6.17 -22.40 7.96
N PHE A 107 -4.90 -21.97 7.95
CA PHE A 107 -3.85 -22.57 8.77
C PHE A 107 -3.54 -21.81 10.05
N THR A 108 -3.76 -20.48 10.07
CA THR A 108 -3.56 -19.67 11.28
C THR A 108 -4.68 -19.93 12.28
N LYS A 109 -4.35 -19.96 13.57
CA LYS A 109 -5.30 -20.14 14.68
C LYS A 109 -5.04 -19.09 15.77
N PRO A 110 -6.06 -18.79 16.61
CA PRO A 110 -5.88 -17.98 17.80
C PRO A 110 -4.75 -18.50 18.70
N GLY A 111 -3.99 -17.59 19.31
CA GLY A 111 -2.88 -17.90 20.22
C GLY A 111 -1.60 -18.40 19.54
N MET A 112 -1.54 -18.44 18.21
CA MET A 112 -0.32 -18.85 17.49
C MET A 112 0.72 -17.73 17.44
N VAL A 113 1.97 -18.13 17.23
CA VAL A 113 3.05 -17.26 16.73
C VAL A 113 3.13 -17.45 15.21
N ALA A 114 2.80 -16.40 14.46
CA ALA A 114 2.95 -16.35 13.01
C ALA A 114 4.24 -15.61 12.63
N TYR A 115 4.80 -15.91 11.47
CA TYR A 115 5.96 -15.19 10.92
C TYR A 115 5.61 -14.69 9.51
N ASP A 116 5.63 -13.37 9.32
CA ASP A 116 5.47 -12.74 8.00
C ASP A 116 6.84 -12.44 7.36
N ILE A 117 7.43 -13.46 6.74
CA ILE A 117 8.77 -13.37 6.17
C ILE A 117 8.72 -12.53 4.89
N GLY A 118 9.48 -11.43 4.88
CA GLY A 118 9.48 -10.49 3.75
C GLY A 118 8.32 -9.50 3.80
N ALA A 119 7.74 -9.27 4.97
CA ALA A 119 6.77 -8.22 5.21
C ALA A 119 7.32 -6.86 4.76
N ASN A 120 6.89 -6.40 3.58
CA ASN A 120 7.28 -5.09 3.05
C ASN A 120 6.44 -3.99 3.70
N VAL A 121 5.15 -3.97 3.37
CA VAL A 121 4.16 -3.02 3.94
C VAL A 121 3.27 -3.67 5.01
N GLY A 122 3.48 -4.94 5.30
CA GLY A 122 2.76 -5.67 6.34
C GLY A 122 1.30 -6.04 6.03
N VAL A 123 0.89 -6.13 4.76
CA VAL A 123 -0.50 -6.49 4.38
C VAL A 123 -0.94 -7.82 5.01
N PHE A 124 -0.09 -8.85 4.97
CA PHE A 124 -0.41 -10.13 5.60
C PHE A 124 -0.17 -10.13 7.10
N SER A 125 0.71 -9.28 7.62
CA SER A 125 0.89 -9.09 9.06
C SER A 125 -0.42 -8.69 9.74
N PHE A 126 -1.21 -7.78 9.13
CA PHE A 126 -2.55 -7.43 9.63
C PHE A 126 -3.52 -8.62 9.58
N LEU A 127 -3.46 -9.43 8.53
CA LEU A 127 -4.27 -10.64 8.43
C LEU A 127 -3.92 -11.64 9.53
N PHE A 128 -2.64 -11.95 9.73
CA PHE A 128 -2.19 -12.81 10.82
C PHE A 128 -2.62 -12.26 12.18
N ALA A 129 -2.39 -10.97 12.45
CA ALA A 129 -2.72 -10.33 13.72
C ALA A 129 -4.22 -10.45 14.03
N SER A 130 -5.08 -10.29 13.02
CA SER A 130 -6.54 -10.43 13.17
C SER A 130 -6.99 -11.86 13.52
N ILE A 131 -6.20 -12.88 13.19
CA ILE A 131 -6.53 -14.30 13.42
C ILE A 131 -5.90 -14.81 14.71
N VAL A 132 -4.63 -14.47 14.98
CA VAL A 132 -3.93 -14.95 16.19
C VAL A 132 -4.46 -14.28 17.46
N GLY A 133 -4.98 -13.06 17.36
CA GLY A 133 -5.62 -12.35 18.48
C GLY A 133 -4.65 -11.91 19.56
N GLU A 134 -5.19 -11.45 20.70
CA GLU A 134 -4.42 -10.86 21.81
C GLU A 134 -3.47 -11.85 22.49
N ASP A 135 -3.79 -13.15 22.47
CA ASP A 135 -2.97 -14.21 23.04
C ASP A 135 -1.88 -14.73 22.07
N GLY A 136 -1.83 -14.20 20.85
CA GLY A 136 -0.90 -14.60 19.80
C GLY A 136 0.19 -13.57 19.50
N MET A 137 1.04 -13.87 18.52
CA MET A 137 2.12 -12.97 18.06
C MET A 137 2.31 -13.09 16.55
N VAL A 138 2.77 -12.01 15.91
CA VAL A 138 3.12 -11.92 14.49
C VAL A 138 4.50 -11.30 14.35
#